data_AF-Q6R9J2-F1
#
_entry.id   AF-Q6R9J2-F1
#
_cell.length_a   1.000
_cell.length_b   1.000
_cell.length_c   1.000
_cell.angle_alpha   90.00
_cell.angle_beta   90.00
_cell.angle_gamma   90.00
#
_symmetry.space_group_name_H-M   'P 1'
#
loop_
_entity.id
_entity.type
_entity.pdbx_description
1 polymer ?
#
loop_
_entity_poly.entity_id
_entity_poly.type
_entity_poly.pdbx_seq_one_letter_code
_entity_poly.pdbx_strand_id
1 'polypeptide(L)'
;MKFLASHMVEYTIKPLMRNKKLYQLSIYRKKRGNKKLVFHLRDSYTQLPNSLETLAKTLCPHLGSKGSIAHDEVQVSSLQENRAQLLDYMELDISLLGDVMLRAKSIYWTRYNVDIGVCLTLSSLAKKIYRMKYLQNMNENEIHEGICGSHQGARTLAKRVLRDGFYWLAYFASRSVIFSESQFEKCQYHSRMTHRPPTTLTSIVT
;
A
#
# COMPACT_ATOMS: atom_id res chain seq x y z
N MET A 1 -24.08 8.04 -5.78
CA MET A 1 -23.22 8.58 -6.86
C MET A 1 -24.01 9.02 -8.09
N LYS A 2 -24.82 8.17 -8.72
CA LYS A 2 -25.74 8.57 -9.82
C LYS A 2 -26.55 9.81 -9.45
N PHE A 3 -27.09 9.83 -8.23
CA PHE A 3 -27.82 10.98 -7.68
C PHE A 3 -27.01 12.30 -7.71
N LEU A 4 -25.76 12.31 -7.24
CA LEU A 4 -24.92 13.51 -7.25
C LEU A 4 -24.61 13.96 -8.69
N ALA A 5 -24.30 13.01 -9.57
CA ALA A 5 -24.02 13.32 -10.98
C ALA A 5 -25.24 13.86 -11.72
N SER A 6 -26.45 13.39 -11.39
CA SER A 6 -27.68 13.78 -12.07
C SER A 6 -28.34 15.04 -11.49
N HIS A 7 -28.21 15.29 -10.18
CA HIS A 7 -28.95 16.38 -9.51
C HIS A 7 -28.06 17.58 -9.16
N MET A 8 -26.74 17.42 -9.12
CA MET A 8 -25.85 18.50 -8.68
C MET A 8 -24.92 18.94 -9.82
N VAL A 9 -25.47 19.72 -10.76
CA VAL A 9 -24.79 20.23 -11.97
C VAL A 9 -23.50 21.00 -11.66
N GLU A 10 -23.43 21.61 -10.47
CA GLU A 10 -22.25 22.32 -9.99
C GLU A 10 -21.08 21.38 -9.62
N TYR A 11 -21.32 20.07 -9.44
CA TYR A 11 -20.28 19.10 -9.11
C TYR A 11 -19.88 18.25 -10.30
N THR A 12 -18.61 17.87 -10.34
CA THR A 12 -18.10 16.85 -11.27
C THR A 12 -17.32 15.79 -10.53
N ILE A 13 -17.59 14.54 -10.87
CA ILE A 13 -16.92 13.38 -10.32
C ILE A 13 -15.88 12.90 -11.33
N LYS A 14 -14.64 12.73 -10.88
CA LYS A 14 -13.54 12.17 -11.67
C LYS A 14 -13.06 10.86 -11.02
N PRO A 15 -13.34 9.69 -11.62
CA PRO A 15 -12.80 8.43 -11.15
C PRO A 15 -11.34 8.27 -11.60
N LEU A 16 -10.53 7.63 -10.76
CA LEU A 16 -9.22 7.12 -11.08
C LEU A 16 -9.31 5.60 -11.10
N MET A 17 -9.34 5.04 -12.32
CA MET A 17 -9.45 3.61 -12.56
C MET A 17 -8.15 3.07 -13.16
N ARG A 18 -7.73 1.86 -12.77
CA ARG A 18 -6.67 1.10 -13.45
C ARG A 18 -6.96 -0.39 -13.32
N ASN A 19 -6.83 -1.14 -14.42
CA ASN A 19 -7.07 -2.60 -14.46
C ASN A 19 -8.43 -2.99 -13.85
N LYS A 20 -9.49 -2.30 -14.27
CA LYS A 20 -10.87 -2.48 -13.76
C LYS A 20 -11.05 -2.24 -12.25
N LYS A 21 -10.08 -1.64 -11.57
CA LYS A 21 -10.18 -1.25 -10.15
C LYS A 21 -10.28 0.25 -9.98
N LEU A 22 -11.15 0.68 -9.07
CA LEU A 22 -11.33 2.08 -8.67
C LEU A 22 -10.41 2.41 -7.49
N TYR A 23 -9.52 3.38 -7.67
CA TYR A 23 -8.59 3.81 -6.61
C TYR A 23 -9.06 5.08 -5.91
N GLN A 24 -9.67 5.99 -6.66
CA GLN A 24 -10.09 7.29 -6.14
C GLN A 24 -11.32 7.81 -6.89
N LEU A 25 -12.27 8.37 -6.16
CA LEU A 25 -13.33 9.22 -6.69
C LEU A 25 -13.07 10.63 -6.23
N SER A 26 -12.83 11.54 -7.16
CA SER A 26 -12.54 12.95 -6.84
C SER A 26 -13.76 13.79 -7.16
N ILE A 27 -14.25 14.55 -6.18
CA ILE A 27 -15.44 15.39 -6.33
C ILE A 27 -14.96 16.83 -6.42
N TYR A 28 -15.24 17.49 -7.53
CA TYR A 28 -14.94 18.89 -7.75
C TYR A 28 -16.22 19.71 -7.78
N ARG A 29 -16.19 20.92 -7.22
CA ARG A 29 -17.23 21.93 -7.41
C ARG A 29 -16.77 22.96 -8.43
N LYS A 30 -17.59 23.21 -9.44
CA LYS A 30 -17.43 24.26 -10.44
C LYS A 30 -18.04 25.56 -9.93
N LYS A 31 -17.27 26.64 -9.93
CA LYS A 31 -17.77 27.99 -9.64
C LYS A 31 -17.04 28.99 -10.54
N ARG A 32 -17.79 29.76 -11.34
CA ARG A 32 -17.27 30.82 -12.23
C ARG A 32 -16.08 30.35 -13.09
N GLY A 33 -16.24 29.23 -13.80
CA GLY A 33 -15.20 28.63 -14.64
C GLY A 33 -14.12 27.82 -13.88
N ASN A 34 -13.92 28.06 -12.58
CA ASN A 34 -12.94 27.35 -11.78
C ASN A 34 -13.49 26.05 -11.18
N LYS A 35 -12.66 24.99 -11.17
CA LYS A 35 -12.94 23.71 -10.51
C LYS A 35 -12.14 23.61 -9.22
N LYS A 36 -12.81 23.53 -8.07
CA LYS A 36 -12.17 23.28 -6.77
C LYS A 36 -12.40 21.83 -6.36
N LEU A 37 -11.33 21.09 -6.03
CA LEU A 37 -11.46 19.79 -5.39
C LEU A 37 -12.12 19.99 -4.03
N VAL A 38 -13.23 19.30 -3.78
CA VAL A 38 -13.97 19.37 -2.51
C VAL A 38 -13.49 18.27 -1.60
N PHE A 39 -13.55 17.03 -2.09
CA PHE A 39 -13.03 15.85 -1.40
C PHE A 39 -12.73 14.75 -2.40
N HIS A 40 -12.05 13.73 -1.92
CA HIS A 40 -11.90 12.48 -2.63
C HIS A 40 -12.22 11.30 -1.72
N LEU A 41 -12.75 10.23 -2.30
CA LEU A 41 -12.92 8.95 -1.63
C LEU A 41 -11.90 7.98 -2.21
N ARG A 42 -11.24 7.22 -1.36
CA ARG A 42 -10.25 6.21 -1.76
C ARG A 42 -10.58 4.89 -1.13
N ASP A 43 -10.16 3.82 -1.80
CA ASP A 43 -10.27 2.46 -1.26
C ASP A 43 -9.16 2.23 -0.23
N SER A 44 -9.53 2.12 1.04
CA SER A 44 -8.61 1.85 2.14
C SER A 44 -7.94 0.48 2.02
N TYR A 45 -8.57 -0.49 1.37
CA TYR A 45 -8.01 -1.83 1.14
C TYR A 45 -6.69 -1.75 0.35
N THR A 46 -6.56 -0.76 -0.54
CA THR A 46 -5.31 -0.57 -1.30
C THR A 46 -4.18 0.03 -0.47
N GLN A 47 -4.47 0.64 0.67
CA GLN A 47 -3.51 1.36 1.53
C GLN A 47 -3.09 0.55 2.76
N LEU A 48 -3.83 -0.49 3.12
CA LEU A 48 -3.63 -1.27 4.34
C LEU A 48 -3.08 -2.68 4.03
N PRO A 49 -2.29 -3.29 4.93
CA PRO A 49 -1.62 -4.55 4.66
C PRO A 49 -2.50 -5.80 4.89
N ASN A 50 -3.66 -5.65 5.53
CA ASN A 50 -4.51 -6.76 5.93
C ASN A 50 -5.99 -6.35 5.94
N SER A 51 -6.88 -7.31 6.18
CA SER A 51 -8.32 -7.06 6.31
C SER A 51 -8.63 -6.15 7.51
N LEU A 52 -9.79 -5.49 7.46
CA LEU A 52 -10.25 -4.64 8.55
C LEU A 52 -10.37 -5.43 9.87
N GLU A 53 -10.87 -6.68 9.81
CA GLU A 53 -10.99 -7.56 10.98
C GLU A 53 -9.64 -7.82 11.67
N THR A 54 -8.62 -8.18 10.88
CA THR A 54 -7.28 -8.46 11.43
C THR A 54 -6.64 -7.19 12.00
N LEU A 55 -6.79 -6.07 11.29
CA LEU A 55 -6.23 -4.79 11.73
C LEU A 55 -6.95 -4.26 12.97
N ALA A 56 -8.27 -4.41 13.04
CA ALA A 56 -9.08 -3.97 14.18
C ALA A 56 -8.65 -4.65 15.47
N LYS A 57 -8.49 -5.98 15.46
CA LYS A 57 -7.97 -6.75 16.60
C LYS A 57 -6.64 -6.24 17.13
N THR A 58 -5.79 -5.75 16.23
CA THR A 58 -4.42 -5.30 16.58
C THR A 58 -4.38 -3.82 16.97
N LEU A 59 -5.12 -2.96 16.27
CA LEU A 59 -4.97 -1.50 16.35
C LEU A 59 -6.05 -0.82 17.20
N CYS A 60 -7.25 -1.42 17.30
CA CYS A 60 -8.38 -0.89 18.06
C CYS A 60 -9.16 -2.00 18.78
N PRO A 61 -8.52 -2.81 19.65
CA PRO A 61 -9.18 -3.91 20.35
C PRO A 61 -10.35 -3.47 21.24
N HIS A 62 -10.37 -2.21 21.67
CA HIS A 62 -11.43 -1.61 22.50
C HIS A 62 -12.78 -1.46 21.78
N LEU A 63 -12.80 -1.49 20.44
CA LEU A 63 -14.04 -1.45 19.64
C LEU A 63 -14.63 -2.85 19.40
N GLY A 64 -13.97 -3.91 19.84
CA GLY A 64 -14.42 -5.28 19.64
C GLY A 64 -14.08 -5.82 18.24
N SER A 65 -14.82 -6.86 17.83
CA SER A 65 -14.62 -7.52 16.53
C SER A 65 -15.58 -6.94 15.49
N LYS A 66 -15.24 -7.04 14.19
CA LYS A 66 -15.98 -6.44 13.06
C LYS A 66 -17.43 -6.94 12.89
N GLY A 67 -17.83 -7.97 13.64
CA GLY A 67 -19.09 -8.67 13.40
C GLY A 67 -19.09 -9.39 12.05
N SER A 68 -20.22 -10.01 11.73
CA SER A 68 -20.40 -10.72 10.46
C SER A 68 -21.86 -10.66 10.03
N ILE A 69 -22.09 -10.60 8.73
CA ILE A 69 -23.39 -10.78 8.08
C ILE A 69 -23.23 -11.76 6.92
N ALA A 70 -24.26 -12.54 6.64
CA ALA A 70 -24.32 -13.40 5.46
C ALA A 70 -24.54 -12.53 4.22
N HIS A 71 -23.46 -12.04 3.60
CA HIS A 71 -23.52 -11.10 2.49
C HIS A 71 -24.31 -11.62 1.28
N ASP A 72 -24.34 -12.93 1.09
CA ASP A 72 -25.10 -13.67 0.09
C ASP A 72 -26.62 -13.65 0.35
N GLU A 73 -27.04 -13.54 1.61
CA GLU A 73 -28.45 -13.47 2.01
C GLU A 73 -29.02 -12.04 1.97
N VAL A 74 -28.16 -11.01 1.84
CA VAL A 74 -28.60 -9.61 1.77
C VAL A 74 -29.17 -9.30 0.39
N GLN A 75 -30.50 -9.33 0.29
CA GLN A 75 -31.25 -9.03 -0.92
C GLN A 75 -31.97 -7.70 -0.78
N VAL A 76 -32.26 -7.03 -1.91
CA VAL A 76 -32.98 -5.73 -1.91
C VAL A 76 -34.32 -5.82 -1.18
N SER A 77 -35.01 -6.97 -1.30
CA SER A 77 -36.28 -7.24 -0.62
C SER A 77 -36.15 -7.37 0.90
N SER A 78 -35.06 -7.92 1.43
CA SER A 78 -34.84 -8.13 2.86
C SER A 78 -34.21 -6.93 3.59
N LEU A 79 -33.85 -5.86 2.87
CA LEU A 79 -33.20 -4.68 3.45
C LEU A 79 -34.03 -3.99 4.53
N GLN A 80 -35.35 -3.91 4.35
CA GLN A 80 -36.22 -3.24 5.31
C GLN A 80 -36.37 -4.07 6.60
N GLU A 81 -36.51 -5.39 6.47
CA GLU A 81 -36.62 -6.33 7.59
C GLU A 81 -35.32 -6.36 8.41
N ASN A 82 -34.18 -6.42 7.73
CA ASN A 82 -32.85 -6.51 8.36
C ASN A 82 -32.22 -5.13 8.65
N ARG A 83 -32.98 -4.03 8.49
CA ARG A 83 -32.44 -2.67 8.50
C ARG A 83 -31.62 -2.34 9.74
N ALA A 84 -32.15 -2.68 10.92
CA ALA A 84 -31.47 -2.37 12.19
C ALA A 84 -30.11 -3.09 12.29
N GLN A 85 -30.09 -4.40 12.07
CA GLN A 85 -28.88 -5.21 12.07
C GLN A 85 -27.84 -4.72 11.04
N LEU A 86 -28.29 -4.40 9.82
CA LEU A 86 -27.41 -3.92 8.76
C LEU A 86 -26.81 -2.55 9.09
N LEU A 87 -27.59 -1.65 9.71
CA LEU A 87 -27.08 -0.35 10.16
C LEU A 87 -26.05 -0.52 11.26
N ASP A 88 -26.34 -1.31 12.30
CA ASP A 88 -25.40 -1.58 13.39
C ASP A 88 -24.07 -2.14 12.86
N TYR A 89 -24.16 -3.12 11.94
CA TYR A 89 -22.98 -3.69 11.27
C TYR A 89 -22.18 -2.64 10.48
N MET A 90 -22.84 -1.79 9.69
CA MET A 90 -22.17 -0.76 8.88
C MET A 90 -21.55 0.35 9.75
N GLU A 91 -22.24 0.79 10.80
CA GLU A 91 -21.74 1.79 11.74
C GLU A 91 -20.48 1.29 12.46
N LEU A 92 -20.46 0.01 12.84
CA LEU A 92 -19.28 -0.63 13.40
C LEU A 92 -18.13 -0.69 12.38
N ASP A 93 -18.41 -1.12 11.14
CA ASP A 93 -17.41 -1.15 10.06
C ASP A 93 -16.78 0.23 9.81
N ILE A 94 -17.58 1.30 9.81
CA ILE A 94 -17.11 2.68 9.65
C ILE A 94 -16.24 3.10 10.83
N SER A 95 -16.67 2.80 12.05
CA SER A 95 -15.95 3.16 13.29
C SER A 95 -14.59 2.46 13.36
N LEU A 96 -14.58 1.14 13.11
CA LEU A 96 -13.35 0.35 13.05
C LEU A 96 -12.40 0.85 11.96
N LEU A 97 -12.92 1.16 10.76
CA LEU A 97 -12.10 1.67 9.68
C LEU A 97 -11.49 3.03 10.02
N GLY A 98 -12.27 3.93 10.63
CA GLY A 98 -11.80 5.25 11.08
C GLY A 98 -10.61 5.12 12.04
N ASP A 99 -10.76 4.26 13.06
CA ASP A 99 -9.73 4.02 14.06
C ASP A 99 -8.48 3.36 13.50
N VAL A 100 -8.65 2.33 12.66
CA VAL A 100 -7.54 1.66 11.96
C VAL A 100 -6.76 2.67 11.11
N MET A 101 -7.45 3.54 10.38
CA MET A 101 -6.82 4.57 9.55
C MET A 101 -6.09 5.62 10.39
N LEU A 102 -6.67 6.04 11.51
CA LEU A 102 -6.03 6.99 12.44
C LEU A 102 -4.77 6.40 13.07
N ARG A 103 -4.84 5.15 13.54
CA ARG A 103 -3.70 4.40 14.08
C ARG A 103 -2.62 4.18 13.03
N ALA A 104 -3.00 3.76 11.83
CA ALA A 104 -2.08 3.58 10.73
C ALA A 104 -1.37 4.91 10.40
N LYS A 105 -2.10 6.01 10.26
CA LYS A 105 -1.54 7.35 10.05
C LYS A 105 -0.53 7.70 11.15
N SER A 106 -0.87 7.50 12.41
CA SER A 106 0.04 7.75 13.55
C SER A 106 1.32 6.93 13.46
N ILE A 107 1.22 5.64 13.14
CA ILE A 107 2.36 4.74 12.99
C ILE A 107 3.27 5.20 11.85
N TYR A 108 2.70 5.48 10.67
CA TYR A 108 3.46 5.89 9.49
C TYR A 108 4.14 7.24 9.70
N TRP A 109 3.43 8.19 10.33
CA TRP A 109 3.98 9.49 10.66
C TRP A 109 5.12 9.37 11.67
N THR A 110 4.92 8.66 12.77
CA THR A 110 5.92 8.53 13.85
C THR A 110 7.18 7.78 13.37
N ARG A 111 7.00 6.71 12.59
CA ARG A 111 8.14 5.87 12.14
C ARG A 111 8.86 6.45 10.94
N TYR A 112 8.14 7.11 10.01
CA TYR A 112 8.72 7.49 8.72
C TYR A 112 8.62 8.96 8.37
N ASN A 113 7.86 9.75 9.13
CA ASN A 113 7.49 11.12 8.79
C ASN A 113 6.78 11.19 7.42
N VAL A 114 5.85 10.25 7.18
CA VAL A 114 5.06 10.18 5.95
C VAL A 114 3.59 9.96 6.30
N ASP A 115 2.70 10.74 5.69
CA ASP A 115 1.26 10.51 5.79
C ASP A 115 0.84 9.36 4.86
N ILE A 116 0.02 8.43 5.38
CA ILE A 116 -0.47 7.26 4.64
C ILE A 116 -1.23 7.63 3.35
N GLY A 117 -1.89 8.80 3.34
CA GLY A 117 -2.65 9.33 2.21
C GLY A 117 -1.79 9.90 1.08
N VAL A 118 -0.46 9.96 1.23
CA VAL A 118 0.42 10.48 0.17
C VAL A 118 0.44 9.58 -1.06
N CYS A 119 0.27 8.27 -0.88
CA CYS A 119 0.24 7.30 -1.96
C CYS A 119 -1.11 6.58 -2.05
N LEU A 120 -1.47 6.16 -3.25
CA LEU A 120 -2.73 5.43 -3.49
C LEU A 120 -2.65 3.98 -3.02
N THR A 121 -1.47 3.38 -3.02
CA THR A 121 -1.30 1.97 -2.68
C THR A 121 -0.21 1.80 -1.64
N LEU A 122 -0.34 0.74 -0.83
CA LEU A 122 0.68 0.32 0.12
C LEU A 122 2.02 0.07 -0.57
N SER A 123 2.02 -0.54 -1.76
CA SER A 123 3.24 -0.77 -2.55
C SER A 123 3.92 0.54 -2.97
N SER A 124 3.15 1.53 -3.41
CA SER A 124 3.70 2.86 -3.75
C SER A 124 4.23 3.59 -2.52
N LEU A 125 3.52 3.49 -1.39
CA LEU A 125 3.96 4.03 -0.11
C LEU A 125 5.26 3.36 0.36
N ALA A 126 5.34 2.04 0.22
CA ALA A 126 6.52 1.25 0.54
C ALA A 126 7.74 1.71 -0.27
N LYS A 127 7.59 1.85 -1.59
CA LYS A 127 8.64 2.38 -2.46
C LYS A 127 9.09 3.77 -2.03
N LYS A 128 8.13 4.65 -1.68
CA LYS A 128 8.43 6.01 -1.24
C LYS A 128 9.25 6.01 0.06
N ILE A 129 8.80 5.27 1.07
CA ILE A 129 9.50 5.12 2.35
C ILE A 129 10.89 4.53 2.11
N TYR A 130 10.99 3.49 1.29
CA TYR A 130 12.26 2.85 0.96
C TYR A 130 13.25 3.84 0.36
N ARG A 131 12.82 4.60 -0.66
CA ARG A 131 13.65 5.62 -1.32
C ARG A 131 14.08 6.71 -0.34
N MET A 132 13.15 7.22 0.46
CA MET A 132 13.42 8.32 1.39
C MET A 132 14.33 7.92 2.56
N LYS A 133 14.16 6.71 3.10
CA LYS A 133 14.86 6.30 4.32
C LYS A 133 16.16 5.57 4.04
N TYR A 134 16.20 4.79 2.97
CA TYR A 134 17.32 3.90 2.72
C TYR A 134 18.16 4.30 1.53
N LEU A 135 17.59 4.89 0.47
CA LEU A 135 18.37 5.26 -0.72
C LEU A 135 18.91 6.70 -0.66
N GLN A 136 18.14 7.67 -0.16
CA GLN A 136 18.58 9.08 -0.12
C GLN A 136 19.85 9.30 0.72
N ASN A 137 20.11 8.42 1.69
CA ASN A 137 21.28 8.53 2.58
C ASN A 137 22.43 7.58 2.19
N MET A 138 22.29 6.80 1.11
CA MET A 138 23.43 6.01 0.62
C MET A 138 24.32 6.94 -0.21
N ASN A 139 25.60 6.97 0.14
CA ASN A 139 26.64 7.55 -0.70
C ASN A 139 26.67 6.80 -2.05
N GLU A 140 27.03 7.51 -3.13
CA GLU A 140 27.03 6.95 -4.50
C GLU A 140 27.83 5.64 -4.58
N ASN A 141 28.89 5.52 -3.77
CA ASN A 141 29.69 4.32 -3.64
C ASN A 141 28.91 3.14 -3.02
N GLU A 142 28.11 3.31 -1.96
CA GLU A 142 27.28 2.22 -1.41
C GLU A 142 26.15 1.82 -2.38
N ILE A 143 25.61 2.77 -3.15
CA ILE A 143 24.62 2.46 -4.18
C ILE A 143 25.28 1.61 -5.27
N HIS A 144 26.45 2.04 -5.74
CA HIS A 144 27.19 1.33 -6.78
C HIS A 144 27.68 -0.04 -6.28
N GLU A 145 28.36 -0.11 -5.13
CA GLU A 145 28.79 -1.38 -4.52
C GLU A 145 27.60 -2.26 -4.07
N GLY A 146 26.48 -1.67 -3.68
CA GLY A 146 25.29 -2.45 -3.34
C GLY A 146 24.67 -3.13 -4.54
N ILE A 147 24.71 -2.48 -5.70
CA ILE A 147 24.17 -3.01 -6.95
C ILE A 147 25.20 -3.88 -7.69
N CYS A 148 26.49 -3.54 -7.63
CA CYS A 148 27.58 -4.15 -8.41
C CYS A 148 28.62 -4.90 -7.57
N GLY A 149 28.89 -4.42 -6.35
CA GLY A 149 29.97 -4.89 -5.48
C GLY A 149 29.55 -6.15 -4.73
N SER A 150 29.64 -7.30 -5.39
CA SER A 150 29.55 -8.62 -4.75
C SER A 150 28.37 -8.74 -3.77
N HIS A 151 27.20 -8.20 -4.14
CA HIS A 151 25.96 -8.20 -3.32
C HIS A 151 26.07 -7.62 -1.90
N GLN A 152 27.19 -7.04 -1.49
CA GLN A 152 27.42 -6.73 -0.08
C GLN A 152 26.56 -5.53 0.34
N GLY A 153 26.50 -4.48 -0.47
CA GLY A 153 25.63 -3.33 -0.16
C GLY A 153 24.14 -3.70 -0.26
N ALA A 154 23.70 -4.52 -1.23
CA ALA A 154 22.33 -5.03 -1.27
C ALA A 154 21.98 -5.86 -0.03
N ARG A 155 22.90 -6.70 0.47
CA ARG A 155 22.74 -7.46 1.71
C ARG A 155 22.70 -6.54 2.94
N THR A 156 23.56 -5.52 3.01
CA THR A 156 23.56 -4.54 4.11
C THR A 156 22.26 -3.74 4.13
N LEU A 157 21.79 -3.30 2.96
CA LEU A 157 20.52 -2.62 2.79
C LEU A 157 19.34 -3.51 3.21
N ALA A 158 19.30 -4.75 2.73
CA ALA A 158 18.30 -5.72 3.16
C ALA A 158 18.33 -5.96 4.67
N LYS A 159 19.52 -6.13 5.26
CA LYS A 159 19.68 -6.27 6.72
C LYS A 159 19.16 -5.04 7.46
N ARG A 160 19.41 -3.83 6.96
CA ARG A 160 18.92 -2.59 7.58
C ARG A 160 17.39 -2.52 7.55
N VAL A 161 16.77 -2.80 6.39
CA VAL A 161 15.30 -2.84 6.24
C VAL A 161 14.67 -3.92 7.14
N LEU A 162 15.28 -5.10 7.21
CA LEU A 162 14.79 -6.21 8.03
C LEU A 162 14.93 -5.92 9.52
N ARG A 163 16.07 -5.36 9.95
CA ARG A 163 16.32 -4.98 11.35
C ARG A 163 15.30 -3.98 11.86
N ASP A 164 14.88 -3.05 11.01
CA ASP A 164 13.88 -2.06 11.39
C ASP A 164 12.44 -2.66 11.39
N GLY A 165 12.29 -3.97 11.14
CA GLY A 165 11.04 -4.72 11.27
C GLY A 165 10.18 -4.73 10.01
N PHE A 166 10.75 -4.39 8.85
CA PHE A 166 9.97 -4.08 7.65
C PHE A 166 10.02 -5.16 6.57
N TYR A 167 9.72 -6.39 6.96
CA TYR A 167 9.57 -7.53 6.04
C TYR A 167 8.68 -7.22 4.84
N TRP A 168 7.59 -6.48 5.04
CA TRP A 168 6.66 -6.12 3.97
C TRP A 168 7.19 -5.02 3.04
N LEU A 169 7.97 -4.04 3.54
CA LEU A 169 8.65 -3.07 2.66
C LEU A 169 9.58 -3.80 1.70
N ALA A 170 10.39 -4.73 2.24
CA ALA A 170 11.26 -5.58 1.45
C ALA A 170 10.47 -6.45 0.47
N TYR A 171 9.34 -7.05 0.90
CA TYR A 171 8.49 -7.88 0.04
C TYR A 171 7.85 -7.12 -1.12
N PHE A 172 7.23 -5.95 -0.85
CA PHE A 172 6.58 -5.16 -1.90
C PHE A 172 7.60 -4.44 -2.80
N ALA A 173 8.71 -3.99 -2.24
CA ALA A 173 9.78 -3.36 -3.02
C ALA A 173 10.58 -4.40 -3.82
N SER A 174 10.81 -5.62 -3.32
CA SER A 174 11.50 -6.68 -4.08
C SER A 174 10.69 -7.11 -5.30
N ARG A 175 9.37 -7.21 -5.18
CA ARG A 175 8.48 -7.51 -6.32
C ARG A 175 8.49 -6.45 -7.41
N SER A 176 9.08 -5.28 -7.20
CA SER A 176 8.87 -4.16 -8.10
C SER A 176 10.01 -3.16 -8.29
N VAL A 177 11.10 -3.21 -7.52
CA VAL A 177 12.24 -2.26 -7.63
C VAL A 177 13.57 -2.84 -7.18
N ILE A 178 13.65 -3.61 -6.08
CA ILE A 178 14.97 -3.88 -5.45
C ILE A 178 15.94 -4.61 -6.40
N PHE A 179 15.46 -5.37 -7.39
CA PHE A 179 16.33 -6.09 -8.32
C PHE A 179 16.28 -5.63 -9.77
N SER A 180 15.27 -4.88 -10.22
CA SER A 180 15.08 -4.67 -11.67
C SER A 180 15.56 -3.33 -12.20
N GLU A 181 15.93 -2.35 -11.36
CA GLU A 181 16.36 -1.03 -11.83
C GLU A 181 17.77 -0.68 -11.34
N SER A 182 18.73 -1.57 -11.63
CA SER A 182 20.14 -1.18 -11.65
C SER A 182 20.36 -0.27 -12.86
N GLN A 183 20.37 1.05 -12.64
CA GLN A 183 20.63 2.06 -13.68
C GLN A 183 22.08 2.07 -14.21
N PHE A 184 22.89 1.05 -13.91
CA PHE A 184 24.27 0.97 -14.35
C PHE A 184 24.44 -0.14 -15.38
N GLU A 185 24.80 0.24 -16.61
CA GLU A 185 25.09 -0.68 -17.74
C GLU A 185 26.12 -1.76 -17.36
N LYS A 186 27.13 -1.40 -16.55
CA LYS A 186 28.14 -2.34 -16.05
C LYS A 186 27.53 -3.48 -15.24
N CYS A 187 26.50 -3.20 -14.44
CA CYS A 187 25.80 -4.23 -13.67
C CYS A 187 24.98 -5.15 -14.58
N GLN A 188 24.35 -4.60 -15.63
CA GLN A 188 23.62 -5.41 -16.61
C GLN A 188 24.55 -6.38 -17.34
N TYR A 189 25.75 -5.94 -17.73
CA TYR A 189 26.73 -6.75 -18.44
C TYR A 189 27.09 -8.02 -17.65
N HIS A 190 27.37 -7.89 -16.35
CA HIS A 190 27.72 -9.04 -15.50
C HIS A 190 26.51 -9.89 -15.10
N SER A 191 25.31 -9.31 -14.97
CA SER A 191 24.10 -10.06 -14.59
C SER A 191 23.64 -11.07 -15.66
N ARG A 192 23.92 -10.83 -16.96
CA ARG A 192 23.54 -11.75 -18.04
C ARG A 192 24.42 -12.99 -18.13
N MET A 193 25.50 -13.09 -17.34
CA MET A 193 26.41 -14.23 -17.40
C MET A 193 26.03 -15.35 -16.42
N THR A 194 24.84 -15.94 -16.58
CA THR A 194 24.55 -17.27 -16.04
C THR A 194 23.93 -18.16 -17.11
N HIS A 195 24.77 -18.64 -18.03
CA HIS A 195 24.50 -19.81 -18.86
C HIS A 195 25.51 -20.94 -18.60
N ARG A 196 26.12 -20.99 -17.41
CA ARG A 196 26.94 -22.14 -17.03
C ARG A 196 26.09 -23.15 -16.24
N PRO A 197 25.96 -24.39 -16.70
CA PRO A 197 25.33 -25.46 -15.94
C PRO A 197 26.00 -25.62 -14.58
N PRO A 198 25.24 -25.95 -13.53
CA PRO A 198 25.76 -26.11 -12.18
C PRO A 198 26.81 -27.22 -12.17
N THR A 199 28.04 -26.87 -11.81
CA THR A 199 29.11 -27.87 -11.62
C THR A 199 28.99 -28.42 -10.21
N THR A 200 28.95 -29.75 -10.08
CA THR A 200 28.80 -30.47 -8.81
C THR A 200 29.98 -30.17 -7.89
N LEU A 201 29.68 -29.69 -6.67
CA LEU A 201 30.68 -29.43 -5.63
C LEU A 201 31.20 -30.75 -5.06
N THR A 202 32.50 -31.01 -5.18
CA THR A 202 33.16 -32.14 -4.51
C THR A 202 33.42 -31.77 -3.04
N SER A 203 32.89 -32.59 -2.13
CA SER A 203 33.09 -32.42 -0.69
C SER A 203 34.55 -32.70 -0.32
N ILE A 204 35.16 -31.76 0.41
CA ILE A 204 36.48 -31.97 1.01
C ILE A 204 36.25 -32.84 2.24
N VAL A 205 36.70 -34.09 2.19
CA VAL A 205 36.77 -34.97 3.35
C VAL A 205 38.09 -34.64 4.06
N THR A 206 37.97 -34.14 5.29
CA THR A 206 39.08 -33.87 6.23
C THR A 206 39.76 -35.14 6.69
#